data_AF-A0A2T4WT18-F1
#
_entry.id   AF-A0A2T4WT18-F1
#
_cell.length_a   1.000
_cell.length_b   1.000
_cell.length_c   1.000
_cell.angle_alpha   90.00
_cell.angle_beta   90.00
_cell.angle_gamma   90.00
#
_symmetry.space_group_name_H-M   'P 1'
#
loop_
_entity.id
_entity.type
_entity.pdbx_description
1 polymer ?
#
loop_
_entity_poly.entity_id
_entity_poly.type
_entity_poly.pdbx_seq_one_letter_code
_entity_poly.pdbx_strand_id
1 'polypeptide(L)'
;MKTNKILAIFTVLAMSIAFVSCVQDDDFTVPTSLGNEENESLQALLNNGTEVTIAEVKAMYQEGSFIEAVDTDIYVKGYVSSSDHTGNFFKEFFIQDSPSNPTAALKIILNRVDTYNQFNFGREVYISLKGLFIGEERVG
;
A
#
# COMPACT_ATOMS: atom_id res chain seq x y z
N MET A 1 45.47 -50.37 -16.23
CA MET A 1 44.02 -50.74 -16.17
C MET A 1 43.36 -50.48 -14.82
N LYS A 2 44.02 -50.67 -13.65
CA LYS A 2 43.38 -50.45 -12.34
C LYS A 2 43.10 -48.95 -12.03
N THR A 3 44.04 -48.05 -12.33
CA THR A 3 43.90 -46.60 -12.08
C THR A 3 42.82 -45.94 -12.94
N ASN A 4 42.72 -46.29 -14.23
CA ASN A 4 41.69 -45.74 -15.12
C ASN A 4 40.26 -46.19 -14.72
N LYS A 5 40.12 -47.38 -14.15
CA LYS A 5 38.84 -47.86 -13.61
C LYS A 5 38.44 -47.11 -12.34
N ILE A 6 39.41 -46.81 -11.47
CA ILE A 6 39.18 -45.99 -10.25
C ILE A 6 38.84 -44.55 -10.63
N LEU A 7 39.56 -43.94 -11.58
CA LEU A 7 39.29 -42.59 -12.07
C LEU A 7 37.89 -42.50 -12.69
N ALA A 8 37.48 -43.48 -13.50
CA ALA A 8 36.14 -43.51 -14.08
C ALA A 8 35.04 -43.58 -13.01
N ILE A 9 35.25 -44.31 -11.91
CA ILE A 9 34.31 -44.36 -10.78
C ILE A 9 34.20 -42.98 -10.10
N PHE A 10 35.32 -42.30 -9.87
CA PHE A 10 35.31 -40.96 -9.29
C PHE A 10 34.63 -39.93 -10.22
N THR A 11 34.86 -40.01 -11.53
CA THR A 11 34.19 -39.14 -12.50
C THR A 11 32.69 -39.35 -12.51
N VAL A 12 32.22 -40.60 -12.48
CA VAL A 12 30.78 -40.93 -12.42
C VAL A 12 30.14 -40.46 -11.10
N LEU A 13 30.86 -40.61 -9.98
CA LEU A 13 30.39 -40.15 -8.67
C LEU A 13 30.31 -38.61 -8.59
N ALA A 14 31.27 -37.90 -9.18
CA ALA A 14 31.23 -36.44 -9.25
C ALA A 14 30.07 -35.94 -10.12
N MET A 15 29.78 -36.64 -11.22
CA MET A 15 28.66 -36.32 -12.11
C MET A 15 27.30 -36.56 -11.46
N SER A 16 27.15 -37.63 -10.66
CA SER A 16 25.88 -37.92 -9.97
C SER A 16 25.56 -36.90 -8.86
N ILE A 17 26.57 -36.38 -8.17
CA ILE A 17 26.39 -35.33 -7.15
C ILE A 17 25.91 -34.01 -7.78
N ALA A 18 26.32 -33.70 -9.02
CA ALA A 18 25.92 -32.48 -9.73
C ALA A 18 24.43 -32.44 -10.12
N PHE A 19 23.75 -33.59 -10.23
CA PHE A 19 22.30 -33.64 -10.52
C PHE A 19 21.41 -33.46 -9.29
N VAL A 20 21.95 -33.60 -8.07
CA VAL A 20 21.18 -33.50 -6.82
C VAL A 20 21.31 -32.11 -6.17
N SER A 21 22.18 -31.24 -6.69
CA SER A 21 22.35 -29.87 -6.17
C SER A 21 21.35 -28.85 -6.71
N CYS A 22 20.46 -29.24 -7.62
CA CYS A 22 19.29 -28.42 -7.92
C CYS A 22 18.32 -28.52 -6.75
N VAL A 23 18.43 -27.59 -5.80
CA VAL A 23 17.34 -27.30 -4.85
C VAL A 23 16.13 -26.89 -5.70
N GLN A 24 15.12 -27.74 -5.76
CA GLN A 24 13.82 -27.41 -6.33
C GLN A 24 13.09 -26.50 -5.34
N ASP A 25 13.43 -25.21 -5.36
CA ASP A 25 12.78 -24.18 -4.54
C ASP A 25 11.59 -23.56 -5.30
N ASP A 26 10.75 -24.41 -5.89
CA ASP A 26 9.56 -24.01 -6.64
C ASP A 26 8.32 -23.89 -5.72
N ASP A 27 8.50 -23.87 -4.41
CA ASP A 27 7.41 -23.72 -3.43
C ASP A 27 7.08 -22.24 -3.20
N PHE A 28 6.60 -21.57 -4.25
CA PHE A 28 6.08 -20.22 -4.17
C PHE A 28 4.69 -20.22 -3.51
N THR A 29 4.64 -20.51 -2.21
CA THR A 29 3.42 -20.30 -1.44
C THR A 29 3.09 -18.80 -1.38
N VAL A 30 1.81 -18.48 -1.56
CA VAL A 30 1.34 -17.11 -1.37
C VAL A 30 1.54 -16.75 0.10
N PRO A 31 2.21 -15.62 0.43
CA PRO A 31 2.41 -15.23 1.81
C PRO A 31 1.05 -15.06 2.52
N THR A 32 0.86 -15.75 3.63
CA THR A 32 -0.41 -15.78 4.37
C THR A 32 -0.60 -14.57 5.29
N SER A 33 0.40 -13.70 5.42
CA SER A 33 0.39 -12.55 6.34
C SER A 33 0.21 -11.20 5.65
N LEU A 34 -0.13 -11.17 4.36
CA LEU A 34 -0.35 -9.91 3.63
C LEU A 34 -1.57 -9.19 4.19
N GLY A 35 -1.38 -7.97 4.70
CA GLY A 35 -2.47 -7.13 5.21
C GLY A 35 -2.82 -7.31 6.69
N ASN A 36 -2.15 -8.20 7.43
CA ASN A 36 -2.49 -8.46 8.83
C ASN A 36 -2.29 -7.21 9.70
N GLU A 37 -1.16 -6.52 9.56
CA GLU A 37 -0.84 -5.29 10.31
C GLU A 37 -1.83 -4.16 9.97
N GLU A 38 -2.14 -3.99 8.69
CA GLU A 38 -3.10 -2.99 8.23
C GLU A 38 -4.52 -3.30 8.72
N ASN A 39 -4.92 -4.57 8.75
CA ASN A 39 -6.22 -5.00 9.25
C ASN A 39 -6.32 -4.77 10.76
N GLU A 40 -5.29 -5.10 11.55
CA GLU A 40 -5.24 -4.80 12.98
C GLU A 40 -5.32 -3.28 13.24
N SER A 41 -4.55 -2.49 12.47
CA SER A 41 -4.58 -1.03 12.54
C SER A 41 -5.95 -0.45 12.18
N LEU A 42 -6.61 -1.01 11.17
CA LEU A 42 -7.97 -0.63 10.78
C LEU A 42 -8.97 -0.94 11.89
N GLN A 43 -8.93 -2.14 12.48
CA GLN A 43 -9.82 -2.50 13.58
C GLN A 43 -9.62 -1.57 14.79
N ALA A 44 -8.38 -1.22 15.12
CA ALA A 44 -8.09 -0.24 16.16
C ALA A 44 -8.66 1.14 15.82
N LEU A 45 -8.54 1.60 14.57
CA LEU A 45 -9.10 2.87 14.11
C LEU A 45 -10.63 2.89 14.19
N LEU A 46 -11.31 1.83 13.73
CA LEU A 46 -12.77 1.74 13.74
C LEU A 46 -13.36 1.67 15.15
N ASN A 47 -12.64 1.05 16.10
CA ASN A 47 -13.10 0.92 17.48
C ASN A 47 -12.88 2.19 18.33
N ASN A 48 -11.88 3.01 18.01
CA ASN A 48 -11.49 4.17 18.83
C ASN A 48 -11.73 5.52 18.16
N GLY A 49 -11.78 5.56 16.83
CA GLY A 49 -11.95 6.79 16.06
C GLY A 49 -13.40 7.09 15.73
N THR A 50 -13.67 8.35 15.37
CA THR A 50 -14.99 8.77 14.86
C THR A 50 -14.92 9.01 13.35
N GLU A 51 -15.83 8.39 12.58
CA GLU A 51 -15.93 8.63 11.14
C GLU A 51 -16.44 10.05 10.86
N VAL A 52 -15.76 10.76 9.97
CA VAL A 52 -16.22 12.02 9.36
C VAL A 52 -16.31 11.87 7.85
N THR A 53 -17.25 12.57 7.24
CA THR A 53 -17.43 12.63 5.79
C THR A 53 -16.36 13.48 5.13
N ILE A 54 -16.09 13.25 3.84
CA ILE A 54 -15.20 14.11 3.06
C ILE A 54 -15.67 15.59 3.09
N ALA A 55 -16.97 15.82 3.08
CA ALA A 55 -17.52 17.19 3.16
C ALA A 55 -17.17 17.87 4.49
N GLU A 56 -17.26 17.15 5.62
CA GLU A 56 -16.86 17.65 6.93
C GLU A 56 -15.34 17.90 7.00
N VAL A 57 -14.52 17.01 6.43
CA VAL A 57 -13.06 17.21 6.33
C VAL A 57 -12.75 18.50 5.56
N LYS A 58 -13.42 18.73 4.43
CA LYS A 58 -13.23 19.97 3.66
C LYS A 58 -13.63 21.22 4.46
N ALA A 59 -14.68 21.13 5.28
CA ALA A 59 -15.13 22.23 6.12
C ALA A 59 -14.19 22.56 7.30
N MET A 60 -13.25 21.67 7.64
CA MET A 60 -12.21 21.94 8.64
C MET A 60 -11.18 22.96 8.15
N TYR A 61 -11.03 23.12 6.84
CA TYR A 61 -10.22 24.18 6.26
C TYR A 61 -11.02 25.49 6.19
N GLN A 62 -10.48 26.55 6.78
CA GLN A 62 -11.01 27.90 6.67
C GLN A 62 -9.95 28.81 6.06
N GLU A 63 -10.30 29.47 4.96
CA GLU A 63 -9.37 30.39 4.30
C GLU A 63 -8.95 31.54 5.24
N GLY A 64 -7.65 31.82 5.28
CA GLY A 64 -7.07 32.87 6.12
C GLY A 64 -6.84 32.49 7.58
N SER A 65 -7.29 31.31 8.02
CA SER A 65 -6.97 30.75 9.34
C SER A 65 -5.60 30.06 9.34
N PHE A 66 -4.94 30.04 10.49
CA PHE A 66 -3.75 29.21 10.68
C PHE A 66 -4.14 27.73 10.61
N ILE A 67 -3.38 26.94 9.85
CA ILE A 67 -3.65 25.50 9.71
C ILE A 67 -2.96 24.78 10.86
N GLU A 68 -3.76 24.21 11.74
CA GLU A 68 -3.29 23.33 12.82
C GLU A 68 -3.46 21.86 12.41
N ALA A 69 -2.67 20.99 13.03
CA ALA A 69 -2.88 19.56 12.88
C ALA A 69 -4.18 19.17 13.61
N VAL A 70 -4.92 18.23 13.03
CA VAL A 70 -6.12 17.69 13.68
C VAL A 70 -5.71 17.01 14.99
N ASP A 71 -6.30 17.42 16.11
CA ASP A 71 -5.98 16.93 17.45
C ASP A 71 -6.95 15.85 17.96
N THR A 72 -8.06 15.65 17.24
CA THR A 72 -9.10 14.66 17.54
C THR A 72 -8.85 13.34 16.84
N ASP A 73 -9.26 12.24 17.48
CA ASP A 73 -9.21 10.88 16.92
C ASP A 73 -10.37 10.66 15.92
N ILE A 74 -10.30 11.35 14.78
CA ILE A 74 -11.26 11.22 13.68
C ILE A 74 -10.60 10.58 12.46
N TYR A 75 -11.41 9.91 11.63
CA TYR A 75 -10.97 9.34 10.37
C TYR A 75 -11.97 9.60 9.25
N VAL A 76 -11.47 9.58 8.02
CA VAL A 76 -12.30 9.67 6.82
C VAL A 76 -12.22 8.38 6.03
N LYS A 77 -13.37 7.90 5.55
CA LYS A 77 -13.49 6.81 4.60
C LYS A 77 -13.65 7.37 3.19
N GLY A 78 -13.03 6.73 2.21
CA GLY A 78 -13.23 7.07 0.80
C GLY A 78 -12.78 5.96 -0.15
N TYR A 79 -13.04 6.16 -1.43
CA TYR A 79 -12.69 5.24 -2.51
C TYR A 79 -11.62 5.86 -3.39
N VAL A 80 -10.54 5.14 -3.67
CA VAL A 80 -9.44 5.63 -4.50
C VAL A 80 -9.95 5.94 -5.91
N SER A 81 -9.70 7.15 -6.42
CA SER A 81 -10.17 7.64 -7.72
C SER A 81 -9.05 8.00 -8.70
N SER A 82 -7.80 7.73 -8.34
CA SER A 82 -6.61 7.96 -9.17
C SER A 82 -5.68 6.75 -9.19
N SER A 83 -4.72 6.75 -10.11
CA SER A 83 -3.66 5.73 -10.17
C SER A 83 -2.41 6.32 -10.80
N ASP A 84 -1.27 6.21 -10.11
CA ASP A 84 0.04 6.65 -10.59
C ASP A 84 0.73 5.65 -11.53
N HIS A 85 0.03 4.59 -11.96
CA HIS A 85 0.59 3.54 -12.82
C HIS A 85 1.21 4.06 -14.12
N THR A 86 0.69 5.15 -14.66
CA THR A 86 1.22 5.81 -15.87
C THR A 86 2.17 6.98 -15.58
N GLY A 87 2.53 7.20 -14.31
CA GLY A 87 3.43 8.28 -13.88
C GLY A 87 2.80 9.69 -13.89
N ASN A 88 1.48 9.79 -13.95
CA ASN A 88 0.73 11.04 -14.00
C ASN A 88 0.43 11.67 -12.63
N PHE A 89 0.50 10.88 -11.55
CA PHE A 89 0.40 11.37 -10.17
C PHE A 89 1.70 11.08 -9.45
N PHE A 90 2.32 12.08 -8.84
CA PHE A 90 3.60 11.91 -8.15
C PHE A 90 3.45 12.24 -6.68
N LYS A 91 3.63 11.23 -5.81
CA LYS A 91 3.54 11.40 -4.35
C LYS A 91 2.18 11.90 -3.87
N GLU A 92 1.15 11.55 -4.62
CA GLU A 92 -0.23 11.92 -4.34
C GLU A 92 -1.18 10.88 -4.93
N PHE A 93 -2.35 10.74 -4.29
CA PHE A 93 -3.50 10.07 -4.87
C PHE A 93 -4.78 10.76 -4.40
N PHE A 94 -5.90 10.43 -5.02
CA PHE A 94 -7.20 11.02 -4.77
C PHE A 94 -8.17 9.98 -4.26
N ILE A 95 -9.03 10.40 -3.34
CA ILE A 95 -10.16 9.61 -2.85
C ILE A 95 -11.47 10.37 -3.07
N GLN A 96 -12.55 9.63 -3.31
CA GLN A 96 -13.90 10.16 -3.49
C GLN A 96 -14.87 9.55 -2.45
N ASP A 97 -15.97 10.25 -2.19
CA ASP A 97 -16.96 9.90 -1.16
C ASP A 97 -17.82 8.66 -1.50
N SER A 98 -18.04 8.40 -2.79
CA SER A 98 -18.85 7.26 -3.27
C SER A 98 -18.22 6.64 -4.53
N PRO A 99 -18.30 5.31 -4.73
CA PRO A 99 -17.83 4.68 -5.96
C PRO A 99 -18.70 5.04 -7.18
N SER A 100 -19.93 5.53 -6.97
CA SER A 100 -20.85 5.94 -8.05
C SER A 100 -21.46 7.32 -7.75
N ASN A 101 -21.46 8.20 -8.76
CA ASN A 101 -21.92 9.59 -8.65
C ASN A 101 -21.31 10.36 -7.45
N PRO A 102 -19.97 10.45 -7.33
CA PRO A 102 -19.31 11.12 -6.22
C PRO A 102 -19.63 12.62 -6.19
N THR A 103 -19.72 13.19 -4.99
CA THR A 103 -20.00 14.63 -4.81
C THR A 103 -18.82 15.39 -4.21
N ALA A 104 -17.88 14.69 -3.57
CA ALA A 104 -16.70 15.29 -2.99
C ALA A 104 -15.48 14.36 -3.11
N ALA A 105 -14.30 14.98 -3.11
CA ALA A 105 -13.02 14.29 -3.18
C ALA A 105 -11.97 14.98 -2.31
N LEU A 106 -10.95 14.23 -1.92
CA LEU A 106 -9.75 14.71 -1.24
C LEU A 106 -8.51 14.30 -2.03
N LYS A 107 -7.53 15.21 -2.07
CA LYS A 107 -6.17 14.90 -2.47
C LYS A 107 -5.39 14.47 -1.23
N ILE A 108 -4.70 13.34 -1.33
CA ILE A 108 -3.83 12.80 -0.28
C ILE A 108 -2.39 12.95 -0.74
N ILE A 109 -1.60 13.73 0.00
CA ILE A 109 -0.18 13.93 -0.25
C ILE A 109 0.60 13.00 0.66
N LEU A 110 1.49 12.18 0.08
CA LEU A 110 2.30 11.22 0.82
C LEU A 110 3.67 11.06 0.17
N ASN A 111 4.72 10.83 0.96
CA ASN A 111 6.07 10.65 0.41
C ASN A 111 6.32 9.21 -0.07
N ARG A 112 5.54 8.75 -1.05
CA ARG A 112 5.61 7.39 -1.65
C ARG A 112 5.37 7.43 -3.17
N VAL A 113 5.98 6.50 -3.87
CA VAL A 113 5.80 6.25 -5.32
C VAL A 113 5.25 4.84 -5.51
N ASP A 114 4.81 4.52 -6.72
CA ASP A 114 4.21 3.22 -7.08
C ASP A 114 3.01 2.87 -6.19
N THR A 115 2.24 3.90 -5.85
CA THR A 115 1.10 3.81 -4.94
C THR A 115 -0.01 2.92 -5.49
N TYR A 116 -0.09 2.74 -6.81
CA TYR A 116 -0.97 1.79 -7.50
C TYR A 116 -0.81 0.34 -7.01
N ASN A 117 0.34 -0.06 -6.44
CA ASN A 117 0.52 -1.41 -5.90
C ASN A 117 -0.27 -1.65 -4.60
N GLN A 118 -0.59 -0.59 -3.86
CA GLN A 118 -1.29 -0.65 -2.58
C GLN A 118 -2.69 -0.01 -2.66
N PHE A 119 -2.79 1.17 -3.25
CA PHE A 119 -4.02 1.94 -3.39
C PHE A 119 -4.58 1.78 -4.80
N ASN A 120 -5.11 0.57 -5.08
CA ASN A 120 -5.75 0.26 -6.36
C ASN A 120 -6.95 1.19 -6.62
N PHE A 121 -7.21 1.53 -7.88
CA PHE A 121 -8.41 2.28 -8.27
C PHE A 121 -9.68 1.58 -7.76
N GLY A 122 -10.59 2.34 -7.15
CA GLY A 122 -11.83 1.86 -6.55
C GLY A 122 -11.69 1.23 -5.16
N ARG A 123 -10.46 1.07 -4.65
CA ARG A 123 -10.23 0.51 -3.30
C ARG A 123 -10.83 1.42 -2.23
N GLU A 124 -11.55 0.85 -1.28
CA GLU A 124 -11.96 1.54 -0.06
C GLU A 124 -10.76 1.71 0.87
N VAL A 125 -10.56 2.93 1.37
CA VAL A 125 -9.47 3.29 2.27
C VAL A 125 -9.98 4.14 3.43
N TYR A 126 -9.27 4.04 4.54
CA TYR A 126 -9.55 4.77 5.77
C TYR A 126 -8.29 5.57 6.13
N ILE A 127 -8.46 6.87 6.37
CA ILE A 127 -7.36 7.77 6.70
C ILE A 127 -7.61 8.34 8.08
N SER A 128 -6.77 7.96 9.04
CA SER A 128 -6.71 8.62 10.34
C SER A 128 -6.22 10.05 10.14
N LEU A 129 -7.00 11.02 10.61
CA LEU A 129 -6.69 12.44 10.40
C LEU A 129 -5.87 13.04 11.53
N LYS A 130 -5.84 12.40 12.71
CA LYS A 130 -5.10 12.90 13.86
C LYS A 130 -3.62 13.11 13.53
N GLY A 131 -3.13 14.32 13.78
CA GLY A 131 -1.77 14.74 13.45
C GLY A 131 -1.54 15.14 11.98
N LEU A 132 -2.56 15.02 11.12
CA LEU A 132 -2.51 15.51 9.74
C LEU A 132 -2.97 16.96 9.65
N PHE A 133 -2.50 17.63 8.60
CA PHE A 133 -2.90 18.99 8.25
C PHE A 133 -3.89 18.95 7.08
N ILE A 134 -4.93 19.76 7.17
CA ILE A 134 -5.96 19.88 6.13
C ILE A 134 -5.81 21.25 5.48
N GLY A 135 -5.64 21.27 4.16
CA GLY A 135 -5.45 22.49 3.41
C GLY A 135 -6.00 22.41 2.00
N GLU A 136 -6.01 23.56 1.33
CA GLU A 136 -6.28 23.67 -0.10
C GLU A 136 -4.97 23.68 -0.88
N GLU A 137 -4.92 22.93 -1.97
CA GLU A 137 -3.87 23.08 -2.97
C GLU A 137 -4.34 24.02 -4.08
N ARG A 138 -3.65 25.16 -4.23
CA ARG A 138 -3.89 26.08 -5.33
C ARG A 138 -3.06 25.65 -6.54
N VAL A 139 -3.71 25.00 -7.51
CA VAL A 139 -3.18 24.84 -8.86
C VAL A 139 -3.54 26.09 -9.66
N GLY A 140 -2.52 26.88 -10.00
CA GLY A 140 -2.63 28.11 -10.79
C GLY A 140 -2.76 27.87 -12.28
#